data_AF-A0A5M9NRK9-F1
#
_entry.id   AF-A0A5M9NRK9-F1
#
_cell.length_a   1.000
_cell.length_b   1.000
_cell.length_c   1.000
_cell.angle_alpha   90.00
_cell.angle_beta   90.00
_cell.angle_gamma   90.00
#
_symmetry.space_group_name_H-M   'P 1'
#
loop_
_entity.id
_entity.type
_entity.pdbx_description
1 polymer ?
#
loop_
_entity_poly.entity_id
_entity_poly.type
_entity_poly.pdbx_seq_one_letter_code
_entity_poly.pdbx_strand_id
1 'polypeptide(L)'
;MEKNKLLRKLPKIDELLDHEVVKVELADTMRILVMNSLRESIDFYRNLILQEKIEDFSEEEILEKFKRIVDKKKESNFKGLINATGVIIHTNLGRSLLCENALKNVINVSSSYSNLEYNLESGTRGSRYKHVEEIIKRVTGAESSLVVNNNAAAVLLVLNTMCNGKEAVVSRGQLVEIGGSFRIPEVMKFSGSIIVEVGTTNRTHIQDYENAINENTGVFMKVHTSNFKVIGFSAEVSSEDLSELAAEKGIPVIEDIGSGTLIDFSKYGFSHEPTVQESIKSGIDVVTFSGDKMLGGPQAGIIVGKKKYIDKMKKNQLLRALRVDKMTLAALEATLNYYVDEKEAVRNIPTLYMMLSSSENQKSRAQILKEKLEQRVPDFKFTVDSDYSMVGGGSMPEEKIPTYVIRTRSNRISPEEVDRKLRRADIPVIVRIANDEVVMDLRTILDKDFDTLVNEFADL
;
A
#
# COMPACT_ATOMS: atom_id res chain seq x y z
N MET A 1 -24.67 -38.82 35.87
CA MET A 1 -23.76 -38.72 37.03
C MET A 1 -22.36 -38.27 36.63
N GLU A 2 -21.88 -38.65 35.44
CA GLU A 2 -20.54 -38.35 34.93
C GLU A 2 -20.30 -36.85 34.64
N LYS A 3 -21.27 -36.17 34.01
CA LYS A 3 -21.25 -34.71 33.78
C LYS A 3 -21.04 -33.86 35.04
N ASN A 4 -21.75 -34.17 36.12
CA ASN A 4 -21.62 -33.46 37.39
C ASN A 4 -20.26 -33.73 38.07
N LYS A 5 -19.64 -34.88 37.80
CA LYS A 5 -18.29 -35.22 38.29
C LYS A 5 -17.23 -34.39 37.56
N LEU A 6 -17.33 -34.28 36.22
CA LEU A 6 -16.43 -33.47 35.40
C LEU A 6 -16.54 -31.97 35.71
N LEU A 7 -17.76 -31.44 35.89
CA LEU A 7 -17.93 -30.02 36.25
C LEU A 7 -17.28 -29.66 37.59
N ARG A 8 -17.24 -30.59 38.54
CA ARG A 8 -16.57 -30.41 39.85
C ARG A 8 -15.04 -30.52 39.75
N LYS A 9 -14.51 -31.10 38.67
CA LYS A 9 -13.06 -31.23 38.40
C LYS A 9 -12.47 -29.93 37.84
N LEU A 10 -13.29 -28.98 37.39
CA LEU A 10 -12.80 -27.69 36.89
C LEU A 10 -12.11 -26.92 38.03
N PRO A 11 -10.85 -26.50 37.85
CA PRO A 11 -10.08 -25.82 38.88
C PRO A 11 -10.67 -24.43 39.15
N LYS A 12 -10.44 -23.92 40.36
CA LYS A 12 -10.71 -22.52 40.68
C LYS A 12 -9.61 -21.66 40.10
N ILE A 13 -9.94 -20.42 39.74
CA ILE A 13 -8.95 -19.47 39.22
C ILE A 13 -7.80 -19.28 40.21
N ASP A 14 -8.10 -19.20 41.51
CA ASP A 14 -7.08 -19.03 42.55
C ASP A 14 -6.07 -20.18 42.59
N GLU A 15 -6.48 -21.40 42.24
CA GLU A 15 -5.60 -22.58 42.16
C GLU A 15 -4.65 -22.44 40.95
N LEU A 16 -5.16 -21.97 39.81
CA LEU A 16 -4.36 -21.75 38.60
C LEU A 16 -3.38 -20.56 38.73
N LEU A 17 -3.65 -19.59 39.60
CA LEU A 17 -2.77 -18.42 39.78
C LEU A 17 -1.38 -18.80 40.31
N ASP A 18 -1.26 -19.93 40.98
CA ASP A 18 0.02 -20.38 41.53
C ASP A 18 0.90 -21.14 40.54
N HIS A 19 0.37 -21.50 39.37
CA HIS A 19 1.13 -22.18 38.33
C HIS A 19 2.17 -21.26 37.67
N GLU A 20 3.35 -21.82 37.38
CA GLU A 20 4.48 -21.09 36.79
C GLU A 20 4.11 -20.40 35.48
N VAL A 21 3.39 -21.08 34.58
CA VAL A 21 2.93 -20.50 33.30
C VAL A 21 2.06 -19.26 33.49
N VAL A 22 1.22 -19.23 34.54
CA VAL A 22 0.36 -18.08 34.84
C VAL A 22 1.16 -16.96 35.50
N LYS A 23 2.11 -17.30 36.38
CA LYS A 23 3.02 -16.32 37.02
C LYS A 23 3.90 -15.61 36.00
N VAL A 24 4.42 -16.32 35.01
CA VAL A 24 5.19 -15.73 33.89
C VAL A 24 4.31 -14.73 33.13
N GLU A 25 3.08 -15.11 32.79
CA GLU A 25 2.16 -14.20 32.08
C GLU A 25 1.76 -12.98 32.91
N LEU A 26 1.60 -13.12 34.22
CA LEU A 26 1.30 -11.99 35.11
C LEU A 26 2.45 -10.98 35.24
N ALA A 27 3.70 -11.40 34.98
CA ALA A 27 4.86 -10.52 35.01
C ALA A 27 5.00 -9.69 33.71
N ASP A 28 4.60 -10.26 32.58
CA ASP A 28 4.78 -9.67 31.24
C ASP A 28 3.48 -9.08 30.65
N THR A 29 2.33 -9.39 31.23
CA THR A 29 1.01 -9.05 30.69
C THR A 29 0.16 -8.30 31.70
N MET A 30 -0.72 -7.44 31.20
CA MET A 30 -1.76 -6.82 32.02
C MET A 30 -2.59 -7.91 32.73
N ARG A 31 -2.61 -7.87 34.06
CA ARG A 31 -3.35 -8.82 34.92
C ARG A 31 -4.78 -9.07 34.46
N ILE A 32 -5.49 -8.03 34.00
CA ILE A 32 -6.87 -8.16 33.51
C ILE A 32 -6.98 -9.12 32.31
N LEU A 33 -6.00 -9.10 31.40
CA LEU A 33 -5.95 -9.99 30.24
C LEU A 33 -5.75 -11.44 30.71
N VAL A 34 -4.81 -11.66 31.62
CA VAL A 34 -4.52 -12.97 32.21
C VAL A 34 -5.76 -13.55 32.89
N MET A 35 -6.41 -12.77 33.76
CA MET A 35 -7.60 -13.20 34.49
C MET A 35 -8.77 -13.55 33.55
N ASN A 36 -8.98 -12.75 32.51
CA ASN A 36 -10.02 -13.02 31.52
C ASN A 36 -9.69 -14.27 30.68
N SER A 37 -8.43 -14.47 30.30
CA SER A 37 -8.00 -15.66 29.57
C SER A 37 -8.11 -16.94 30.40
N LEU A 38 -7.86 -16.90 31.71
CA LEU A 38 -8.09 -18.03 32.62
C LEU A 38 -9.59 -18.36 32.73
N ARG A 39 -10.45 -17.34 32.81
CA ARG A 39 -11.91 -17.54 32.80
C ARG A 39 -12.35 -18.19 31.50
N GLU A 40 -11.87 -17.66 30.36
CA GLU A 40 -12.21 -18.19 29.04
C GLU A 40 -11.71 -19.62 28.82
N SER A 41 -10.53 -19.99 29.35
CA SER A 41 -10.05 -21.38 29.25
C SER A 41 -10.91 -22.32 30.08
N ILE A 42 -11.27 -21.97 31.32
CA ILE A 42 -12.18 -22.76 32.16
C ILE A 42 -13.58 -22.85 31.51
N ASP A 43 -14.09 -21.73 30.99
CA ASP A 43 -15.42 -21.66 30.34
C ASP A 43 -15.46 -22.51 29.07
N PHE A 44 -14.36 -22.60 28.32
CA PHE A 44 -14.24 -23.49 27.16
C PHE A 44 -14.46 -24.96 27.55
N TYR A 45 -13.74 -25.46 28.56
CA TYR A 45 -13.94 -26.85 29.03
C TYR A 45 -15.30 -27.04 29.70
N ARG A 46 -15.80 -26.04 30.44
CA ARG A 46 -17.17 -26.07 30.98
C ARG A 46 -18.20 -26.28 29.87
N ASN A 47 -18.07 -25.56 28.75
CA ASN A 47 -18.98 -25.69 27.61
C ASN A 47 -18.87 -27.06 26.92
N LEU A 48 -17.66 -27.61 26.77
CA LEU A 48 -17.47 -28.96 26.23
C LEU A 48 -18.15 -30.04 27.09
N ILE A 49 -18.02 -29.94 28.42
CA ILE A 49 -18.69 -30.84 29.38
C ILE A 49 -20.21 -30.66 29.30
N LEU A 50 -20.70 -29.42 29.20
CA LEU A 50 -22.14 -29.14 29.08
C LEU A 50 -22.77 -29.69 27.80
N GLN A 51 -21.99 -29.73 26.71
CA GLN A 51 -22.37 -30.28 25.41
C GLN A 51 -22.08 -31.77 25.26
N GLU A 52 -21.51 -32.43 26.29
CA GLU A 52 -21.15 -33.85 26.27
C GLU A 52 -20.16 -34.20 25.13
N LYS A 53 -19.26 -33.26 24.82
CA LYS A 53 -18.23 -33.39 23.77
C LYS A 53 -16.87 -33.87 24.27
N ILE A 54 -16.76 -34.15 25.57
CA ILE A 54 -15.51 -34.54 26.21
C ILE A 54 -15.80 -35.53 27.35
N GLU A 55 -14.96 -36.55 27.45
CA GLU A 55 -15.08 -37.60 28.46
C GLU A 55 -14.20 -37.35 29.69
N ASP A 56 -13.04 -36.71 29.51
CA ASP A 56 -12.17 -36.23 30.59
C ASP A 56 -11.28 -35.07 30.12
N PHE A 57 -10.72 -34.31 31.06
CA PHE A 57 -9.71 -33.28 30.79
C PHE A 57 -8.69 -33.19 31.94
N SER A 58 -7.50 -32.67 31.67
CA SER A 58 -6.48 -32.37 32.69
C SER A 58 -6.37 -30.87 32.98
N GLU A 59 -5.71 -30.53 34.09
CA GLU A 59 -5.43 -29.14 34.42
C GLU A 59 -4.40 -28.54 33.45
N GLU A 60 -3.42 -29.33 33.00
CA GLU A 60 -2.45 -28.95 31.97
C GLU A 60 -3.14 -28.57 30.66
N GLU A 61 -4.19 -29.29 30.24
CA GLU A 61 -4.97 -28.95 29.04
C GLU A 61 -5.71 -27.60 29.17
N ILE A 62 -6.12 -27.22 30.39
CA ILE A 62 -6.68 -25.89 30.68
C ILE A 62 -5.59 -24.81 30.59
N LEU A 63 -4.41 -25.09 31.13
CA LEU A 63 -3.26 -24.19 31.11
C LEU A 63 -2.70 -23.98 29.69
N GLU A 64 -2.62 -25.03 28.86
CA GLU A 64 -2.26 -24.92 27.44
C GLU A 64 -3.29 -24.07 26.68
N LYS A 65 -4.58 -24.29 26.93
CA LYS A 65 -5.64 -23.49 26.33
C LYS A 65 -5.55 -22.02 26.76
N PHE A 66 -5.30 -21.78 28.06
CA PHE A 66 -5.06 -20.44 28.60
C PHE A 66 -3.90 -19.76 27.88
N LYS A 67 -2.75 -20.43 27.76
CA LYS A 67 -1.56 -19.89 27.08
C LYS A 67 -1.87 -19.51 25.64
N ARG A 68 -2.51 -20.40 24.87
CA ARG A 68 -2.98 -20.11 23.50
C ARG A 68 -3.92 -18.90 23.42
N ILE A 69 -4.81 -18.73 24.39
CA ILE A 69 -5.72 -17.57 24.43
C ILE A 69 -4.94 -16.29 24.74
N VAL A 70 -4.00 -16.32 25.69
CA VAL A 70 -3.16 -15.16 26.03
C VAL A 70 -2.30 -14.75 24.85
N ASP A 71 -1.57 -15.69 24.25
CA ASP A 71 -0.68 -15.42 23.12
C ASP A 71 -1.47 -14.79 21.95
N LYS A 72 -2.61 -15.40 21.59
CA LYS A 72 -3.51 -14.85 20.56
C LYS A 72 -4.03 -13.44 20.87
N LYS A 73 -4.21 -13.10 22.14
CA LYS A 73 -4.66 -11.76 22.55
C LYS A 73 -3.52 -10.74 22.64
N LYS A 74 -2.29 -11.19 22.84
CA LYS A 74 -1.08 -10.34 22.77
C LYS A 74 -0.72 -9.99 21.34
N GLU A 75 -1.06 -10.86 20.39
CA GLU A 75 -0.82 -10.62 18.97
C GLU A 75 -1.52 -9.35 18.47
N SER A 76 -0.78 -8.55 17.68
CA SER A 76 -1.36 -7.43 16.95
C SER A 76 -2.31 -7.94 15.86
N ASN A 77 -3.46 -7.30 15.71
CA ASN A 77 -4.33 -7.52 14.54
C ASN A 77 -3.68 -7.04 13.23
N PHE A 78 -2.77 -6.07 13.32
CA PHE A 78 -1.99 -5.58 12.19
C PHE A 78 -0.58 -6.16 12.27
N LYS A 79 -0.27 -7.10 11.38
CA LYS A 79 0.96 -7.89 11.39
C LYS A 79 1.80 -7.62 10.14
N GLY A 80 3.11 -7.76 10.29
CA GLY A 80 3.99 -7.97 9.15
C GLY A 80 3.70 -9.32 8.49
N LEU A 81 4.02 -9.43 7.20
CA LEU A 81 3.85 -10.65 6.41
C LEU A 81 4.96 -10.74 5.36
N ILE A 82 5.14 -11.94 4.80
CA ILE A 82 6.01 -12.18 3.67
C ILE A 82 5.16 -12.25 2.40
N ASN A 83 5.43 -11.34 1.45
CA ASN A 83 4.77 -11.35 0.15
C ASN A 83 5.55 -12.24 -0.83
N ALA A 84 5.05 -13.44 -1.10
CA ALA A 84 5.61 -14.34 -2.11
C ALA A 84 4.79 -14.37 -3.41
N THR A 85 3.92 -13.37 -3.61
CA THR A 85 3.00 -13.36 -4.76
C THR A 85 3.64 -12.88 -6.06
N GLY A 86 4.70 -12.07 -5.99
CA GLY A 86 5.26 -11.42 -7.17
C GLY A 86 4.51 -10.17 -7.62
N VAL A 87 3.51 -9.71 -6.85
CA VAL A 87 2.85 -8.43 -7.08
C VAL A 87 3.52 -7.37 -6.21
N ILE A 88 4.20 -6.41 -6.85
CA ILE A 88 5.04 -5.43 -6.16
C ILE A 88 4.18 -4.40 -5.41
N ILE A 89 3.32 -3.69 -6.13
CA ILE A 89 2.37 -2.73 -5.58
C ILE A 89 1.06 -3.47 -5.27
N HIS A 90 1.09 -4.26 -4.21
CA HIS A 90 -0.06 -5.08 -3.82
C HIS A 90 -1.02 -4.29 -2.92
N THR A 91 -2.20 -3.94 -3.44
CA THR A 91 -3.14 -3.06 -2.73
C THR A 91 -3.62 -3.63 -1.39
N ASN A 92 -3.86 -4.95 -1.31
CA ASN A 92 -4.25 -5.61 -0.06
C ASN A 92 -3.12 -5.77 0.96
N LEU A 93 -1.84 -5.72 0.54
CA LEU A 93 -0.68 -5.97 1.40
C LEU A 93 0.08 -4.67 1.75
N GLY A 94 -0.53 -3.50 1.52
CA GLY A 94 0.03 -2.22 1.93
C GLY A 94 0.83 -1.46 0.87
N ARG A 95 0.75 -1.87 -0.40
CA ARG A 95 1.41 -1.20 -1.54
C ARG A 95 2.94 -1.14 -1.40
N SER A 96 3.53 0.05 -1.33
CA SER A 96 4.97 0.27 -1.33
C SER A 96 5.61 0.09 0.04
N LEU A 97 6.81 -0.50 0.06
CA LEU A 97 7.64 -0.54 1.25
C LEU A 97 8.47 0.74 1.37
N LEU A 98 8.65 1.22 2.60
CA LEU A 98 9.50 2.36 2.91
C LEU A 98 10.99 1.98 2.85
N CYS A 99 11.81 2.88 2.32
CA CYS A 99 13.26 2.75 2.39
C CYS A 99 13.77 2.92 3.83
N GLU A 100 14.97 2.41 4.10
CA GLU A 100 15.55 2.42 5.45
C GLU A 100 15.67 3.83 6.03
N ASN A 101 16.07 4.81 5.22
CA ASN A 101 16.15 6.21 5.64
C ASN A 101 14.78 6.81 5.98
N ALA A 102 13.71 6.42 5.27
CA ALA A 102 12.36 6.84 5.61
C ALA A 102 11.93 6.26 6.97
N LEU A 103 12.19 4.98 7.23
CA LEU A 103 11.90 4.36 8.53
C LEU A 103 12.68 5.03 9.66
N LYS A 104 13.98 5.26 9.48
CA LYS A 104 14.83 5.96 10.46
C LYS A 104 14.31 7.36 10.76
N ASN A 105 13.92 8.12 9.72
CA ASN A 105 13.41 9.47 9.91
C ASN A 105 12.06 9.47 10.64
N VAL A 106 11.16 8.54 10.31
CA VAL A 106 9.88 8.36 11.04
C VAL A 106 10.11 8.07 12.52
N ILE A 107 11.01 7.13 12.84
CA ILE A 107 11.35 6.82 14.24
C ILE A 107 11.89 8.06 14.94
N ASN A 108 12.84 8.77 14.31
CA ASN A 108 13.45 9.97 14.87
C ASN A 108 12.42 11.08 15.17
N VAL A 109 11.57 11.42 14.21
CA VAL A 109 10.59 12.51 14.42
C VAL A 109 9.43 12.11 15.31
N SER A 110 9.18 10.81 15.51
CA SER A 110 8.02 10.31 16.25
C SER A 110 8.34 9.94 17.69
N SER A 111 9.58 9.60 18.00
CA SER A 111 10.05 9.29 19.36
C SER A 111 10.28 10.52 20.22
N SER A 112 10.18 11.74 19.66
CA SER A 112 10.42 13.01 20.36
C SER A 112 9.65 14.17 19.75
N TYR A 113 9.71 15.35 20.40
CA TYR A 113 9.25 16.60 19.82
C TYR A 113 10.03 16.94 18.55
N SER A 114 9.40 17.66 17.62
CA SER A 114 10.03 18.06 16.36
C SER A 114 9.62 19.47 15.95
N ASN A 115 10.34 20.03 14.98
CA ASN A 115 10.06 21.34 14.37
C ASN A 115 8.92 21.30 13.33
N LEU A 116 7.95 20.38 13.49
CA LEU A 116 6.88 20.14 12.51
C LEU A 116 6.17 21.42 12.05
N GLU A 117 5.79 22.29 12.98
CA GLU A 117 5.17 23.60 12.69
C GLU A 117 5.94 24.73 13.38
N TYR A 118 7.26 24.57 13.54
CA TYR A 118 8.11 25.55 14.21
C TYR A 118 9.32 25.87 13.34
N ASN A 119 9.54 27.15 13.03
CA ASN A 119 10.71 27.58 12.29
C ASN A 119 11.86 27.84 13.27
N LEU A 120 12.96 27.10 13.10
CA LEU A 120 14.12 27.17 14.00
C LEU A 120 14.91 28.48 13.87
N GLU A 121 14.92 29.12 12.70
CA GLU A 121 15.64 30.37 12.45
C GLU A 121 14.92 31.57 13.07
N SER A 122 13.59 31.64 12.91
CA SER A 122 12.79 32.77 13.40
C SER A 122 12.19 32.55 14.78
N GLY A 123 12.18 31.32 15.29
CA GLY A 123 11.58 31.00 16.59
C GLY A 123 10.06 31.16 16.63
N THR A 124 9.37 31.01 15.49
CA THR A 124 7.92 31.22 15.38
C THR A 124 7.21 30.06 14.69
N ARG A 125 5.87 30.07 14.72
CA ARG A 125 5.04 29.08 14.04
C ARG A 125 5.31 29.09 12.53
N GLY A 126 5.64 27.93 11.98
CA GLY A 126 5.90 27.69 10.56
C GLY A 126 4.86 26.79 9.90
N SER A 127 4.94 26.69 8.57
CA SER A 127 4.16 25.72 7.81
C SER A 127 4.89 24.38 7.76
N ARG A 128 4.19 23.29 8.11
CA ARG A 128 4.71 21.92 8.02
C ARG A 128 5.10 21.50 6.61
N TYR A 129 4.48 22.10 5.60
CA TYR A 129 4.72 21.73 4.20
C TYR A 129 6.11 22.18 3.72
N LYS A 130 6.75 23.13 4.41
CA LYS A 130 8.10 23.60 4.05
C LYS A 130 9.14 22.48 4.06
N HIS A 131 8.96 21.47 4.90
CA HIS A 131 9.90 20.35 5.04
C HIS A 131 10.00 19.49 3.76
N VAL A 132 8.95 19.46 2.94
CA VAL A 132 8.91 18.65 1.70
C VAL A 132 8.79 19.50 0.43
N GLU A 133 8.38 20.77 0.55
CA GLU A 133 8.06 21.60 -0.62
C GLU A 133 9.26 21.77 -1.56
N GLU A 134 10.44 22.04 -1.00
CA GLU A 134 11.64 22.31 -1.81
C GLU A 134 12.15 21.06 -2.53
N ILE A 135 12.18 19.91 -1.85
CA ILE A 135 12.60 18.65 -2.49
C ILE A 135 11.59 18.21 -3.56
N ILE A 136 10.28 18.38 -3.32
CA ILE A 136 9.26 18.09 -4.34
C ILE A 136 9.46 18.98 -5.57
N LYS A 137 9.66 20.29 -5.39
CA LYS A 137 9.92 21.21 -6.51
C LYS A 137 11.17 20.80 -7.28
N ARG A 138 12.25 20.46 -6.58
CA ARG A 138 13.51 20.03 -7.20
C ARG A 138 13.35 18.78 -8.05
N VAL A 139 12.59 17.79 -7.56
CA VAL A 139 12.37 16.51 -8.25
C VAL A 139 11.38 16.63 -9.41
N THR A 140 10.34 17.46 -9.26
CA THR A 140 9.24 17.55 -10.24
C THR A 140 9.39 18.68 -11.26
N GLY A 141 10.17 19.71 -10.94
CA GLY A 141 10.27 20.94 -11.75
C GLY A 141 9.09 21.90 -11.59
N ALA A 142 8.14 21.62 -10.69
CA ALA A 142 6.99 22.49 -10.46
C ALA A 142 7.35 23.78 -9.68
N GLU A 143 6.51 24.81 -9.82
CA GLU A 143 6.70 26.09 -9.13
C GLU A 143 6.46 26.00 -7.61
N SER A 144 5.48 25.18 -7.20
CA SER A 144 5.12 24.95 -5.79
C SER A 144 4.47 23.59 -5.62
N SER A 145 4.35 23.15 -4.38
CA SER A 145 3.73 21.88 -4.03
C SER A 145 2.94 21.92 -2.72
N LEU A 146 2.10 20.91 -2.56
CA LEU A 146 1.32 20.64 -1.35
C LEU A 146 1.17 19.13 -1.18
N VAL A 147 1.08 18.68 0.07
CA VAL A 147 0.88 17.27 0.40
C VAL A 147 -0.34 17.12 1.29
N VAL A 148 -1.22 16.20 0.96
CA VAL A 148 -2.43 15.84 1.70
C VAL A 148 -2.46 14.34 1.99
N ASN A 149 -3.47 13.88 2.71
CA ASN A 149 -3.58 12.50 3.20
C ASN A 149 -3.38 11.40 2.13
N ASN A 150 -4.00 11.54 0.96
CA ASN A 150 -3.89 10.60 -0.16
C ASN A 150 -4.32 11.27 -1.48
N ASN A 151 -4.14 10.62 -2.62
CA ASN A 151 -4.46 11.22 -3.91
C ASN A 151 -5.97 11.53 -4.09
N ALA A 152 -6.85 10.74 -3.47
CA ALA A 152 -8.29 11.04 -3.46
C ALA A 152 -8.57 12.41 -2.81
N ALA A 153 -7.91 12.69 -1.67
CA ALA A 153 -7.95 13.98 -1.02
C ALA A 153 -7.31 15.09 -1.88
N ALA A 154 -6.29 14.77 -2.67
CA ALA A 154 -5.65 15.72 -3.58
C ALA A 154 -6.63 16.17 -4.66
N VAL A 155 -7.22 15.24 -5.40
CA VAL A 155 -8.24 15.51 -6.42
C VAL A 155 -9.41 16.32 -5.83
N LEU A 156 -9.92 15.91 -4.67
CA LEU A 156 -10.97 16.63 -3.96
C LEU A 156 -10.60 18.08 -3.65
N LEU A 157 -9.42 18.31 -3.05
CA LEU A 157 -8.96 19.65 -2.68
C LEU A 157 -8.75 20.54 -3.91
N VAL A 158 -8.15 19.99 -4.96
CA VAL A 158 -7.86 20.72 -6.20
C VAL A 158 -9.17 21.17 -6.85
N LEU A 159 -10.11 20.25 -7.08
CA LEU A 159 -11.39 20.57 -7.72
C LEU A 159 -12.25 21.50 -6.85
N ASN A 160 -12.30 21.29 -5.54
CA ASN A 160 -13.03 22.18 -4.65
C ASN A 160 -12.44 23.60 -4.65
N THR A 161 -11.12 23.74 -4.78
CA THR A 161 -10.46 25.05 -4.80
C THR A 161 -10.61 25.75 -6.15
N MET A 162 -10.58 25.01 -7.26
CA MET A 162 -10.48 25.58 -8.61
C MET A 162 -11.80 25.57 -9.39
N CYS A 163 -12.74 24.69 -9.04
CA CYS A 163 -13.92 24.39 -9.85
C CYS A 163 -15.22 24.24 -9.04
N ASN A 164 -15.27 24.70 -7.78
CA ASN A 164 -16.51 24.63 -7.00
C ASN A 164 -17.61 25.51 -7.62
N GLY A 165 -18.77 24.92 -7.90
CA GLY A 165 -19.90 25.56 -8.58
C GLY A 165 -19.68 25.82 -10.07
N LYS A 166 -18.62 25.25 -10.67
CA LYS A 166 -18.27 25.38 -12.09
C LYS A 166 -18.15 24.03 -12.76
N GLU A 167 -18.07 24.04 -14.09
CA GLU A 167 -17.96 22.84 -14.90
C GLU A 167 -16.51 22.34 -15.01
N ALA A 168 -16.32 21.06 -14.71
CA ALA A 168 -15.10 20.32 -14.95
C ALA A 168 -15.31 19.42 -16.17
N VAL A 169 -14.70 19.80 -17.29
CA VAL A 169 -14.81 19.05 -18.56
C VAL A 169 -13.80 17.90 -18.54
N VAL A 170 -14.28 16.67 -18.76
CA VAL A 170 -13.48 15.44 -18.66
C VAL A 170 -13.89 14.43 -19.71
N SER A 171 -12.92 13.68 -20.25
CA SER A 171 -13.22 12.57 -21.15
C SER A 171 -14.05 11.50 -20.44
N ARG A 172 -15.10 10.99 -21.10
CA ARG A 172 -15.92 9.88 -20.60
C ARG A 172 -15.10 8.62 -20.31
N GLY A 173 -14.04 8.37 -21.09
CA GLY A 173 -13.14 7.22 -20.89
C GLY A 173 -12.27 7.31 -19.64
N GLN A 174 -12.19 8.49 -19.02
CA GLN A 174 -11.32 8.79 -17.87
C GLN A 174 -12.08 8.83 -16.53
N LEU A 175 -13.40 8.58 -16.51
CA LEU A 175 -14.19 8.47 -15.29
C LEU A 175 -14.03 7.10 -14.64
N VAL A 176 -12.86 6.88 -14.03
CA VAL A 176 -12.41 5.58 -13.56
C VAL A 176 -12.86 5.24 -12.12
N GLU A 177 -12.99 3.94 -11.85
CA GLU A 177 -13.05 3.37 -10.50
C GLU A 177 -11.71 2.71 -10.18
N ILE A 178 -11.07 3.13 -9.09
CA ILE A 178 -9.74 2.63 -8.69
C ILE A 178 -9.88 1.91 -7.35
N GLY A 179 -9.48 0.64 -7.31
CA GLY A 179 -9.68 -0.21 -6.13
C GLY A 179 -11.16 -0.59 -5.97
N GLY A 180 -11.66 -0.63 -4.73
CA GLY A 180 -13.01 -1.11 -4.42
C GLY A 180 -14.03 -0.04 -4.01
N SER A 181 -13.64 1.22 -3.84
CA SER A 181 -14.55 2.27 -3.34
C SER A 181 -14.25 3.69 -3.83
N PHE A 182 -13.12 3.93 -4.50
CA PHE A 182 -12.79 5.25 -5.02
C PHE A 182 -13.26 5.37 -6.47
N ARG A 183 -14.18 6.29 -6.70
CA ARG A 183 -14.71 6.63 -8.02
C ARG A 183 -14.45 8.11 -8.28
N ILE A 184 -13.68 8.41 -9.32
CA ILE A 184 -13.44 9.78 -9.78
C ILE A 184 -14.73 10.61 -9.86
N PRO A 185 -15.82 10.14 -10.51
CA PRO A 185 -17.03 10.95 -10.61
C PRO A 185 -17.67 11.28 -9.25
N GLU A 186 -17.59 10.39 -8.26
CA GLU A 186 -18.14 10.67 -6.92
C GLU A 186 -17.29 11.70 -6.16
N VAL A 187 -15.96 11.65 -6.33
CA VAL A 187 -15.05 12.63 -5.73
C VAL A 187 -15.21 14.00 -6.39
N MET A 188 -15.36 14.04 -7.72
CA MET A 188 -15.65 15.26 -8.46
C MET A 188 -16.96 15.91 -7.97
N LYS A 189 -18.06 15.15 -7.90
CA LYS A 189 -19.34 15.64 -7.36
C LYS A 189 -19.18 16.17 -5.92
N PHE A 190 -18.49 15.41 -5.06
CA PHE A 190 -18.27 15.82 -3.66
C PHE A 190 -17.43 17.09 -3.53
N SER A 191 -16.56 17.37 -4.50
CA SER A 191 -15.78 18.61 -4.54
C SER A 191 -16.63 19.86 -4.79
N GLY A 192 -17.87 19.70 -5.27
CA GLY A 192 -18.76 20.77 -5.70
C GLY A 192 -18.60 21.15 -7.17
N SER A 193 -17.79 20.42 -7.95
CA SER A 193 -17.71 20.60 -9.39
C SER A 193 -18.87 19.93 -10.12
N ILE A 194 -19.27 20.51 -11.25
CA ILE A 194 -20.27 19.97 -12.16
C ILE A 194 -19.52 19.20 -13.25
N ILE A 195 -19.74 17.89 -13.36
CA ILE A 195 -19.05 17.06 -14.34
C ILE A 195 -19.67 17.29 -15.72
N VAL A 196 -18.84 17.64 -16.71
CA VAL A 196 -19.21 17.67 -18.12
C VAL A 196 -18.40 16.61 -18.86
N GLU A 197 -19.07 15.51 -19.21
CA GLU A 197 -18.46 14.40 -19.92
C GLU A 197 -18.39 14.68 -21.42
N VAL A 198 -17.21 14.51 -22.01
CA VAL A 198 -16.98 14.69 -23.45
C VAL A 198 -16.45 13.43 -24.12
N GLY A 199 -16.60 13.36 -25.44
CA GLY A 199 -16.19 12.21 -26.24
C GLY A 199 -16.94 10.92 -25.89
N THR A 200 -16.28 9.79 -26.12
CA THR A 200 -16.79 8.44 -25.88
C THR A 200 -15.82 7.65 -25.01
N THR A 201 -16.24 6.47 -24.55
CA THR A 201 -15.42 5.60 -23.69
C THR A 201 -14.06 5.27 -24.28
N ASN A 202 -14.01 4.96 -25.57
CA ASN A 202 -12.79 4.55 -26.26
C ASN A 202 -12.11 5.69 -27.02
N ARG A 203 -12.86 6.70 -27.49
CA ARG A 203 -12.33 7.80 -28.33
C ARG A 203 -12.77 9.16 -27.81
N THR A 204 -11.79 9.99 -27.50
CA THR A 204 -11.98 11.43 -27.25
C THR A 204 -11.01 12.21 -28.12
N HIS A 205 -11.51 13.28 -28.73
CA HIS A 205 -10.77 14.18 -29.59
C HIS A 205 -10.75 15.59 -29.00
N ILE A 206 -9.80 16.42 -29.41
CA ILE A 206 -9.66 17.78 -28.86
C ILE A 206 -10.92 18.65 -29.12
N GLN A 207 -11.61 18.42 -30.24
CA GLN A 207 -12.87 19.11 -30.55
C GLN A 207 -13.98 18.79 -29.55
N ASP A 208 -13.95 17.61 -28.91
CA ASP A 208 -14.94 17.26 -27.89
C ASP A 208 -14.80 18.18 -26.66
N TYR A 209 -13.56 18.53 -26.29
CA TYR A 209 -13.28 19.52 -25.24
C TYR A 209 -13.66 20.94 -25.69
N GLU A 210 -13.28 21.34 -26.91
CA GLU A 210 -13.56 22.68 -27.44
C GLU A 210 -15.05 22.98 -27.49
N ASN A 211 -15.86 22.02 -27.96
CA ASN A 211 -17.32 22.18 -28.07
C ASN A 211 -18.05 22.25 -26.72
N ALA A 212 -17.43 21.78 -25.63
CA ALA A 212 -18.01 21.82 -24.29
C ALA A 212 -17.79 23.15 -23.57
N ILE A 213 -16.96 24.05 -24.13
CA ILE A 213 -16.60 25.32 -23.49
C ILE A 213 -17.81 26.26 -23.46
N ASN A 214 -18.07 26.82 -22.28
CA ASN A 214 -19.02 27.89 -22.05
C ASN A 214 -18.57 28.78 -20.86
N GLU A 215 -19.38 29.75 -20.48
CA GLU A 215 -19.08 30.69 -19.40
C GLU A 215 -18.93 30.05 -18.00
N ASN A 216 -19.49 28.85 -17.80
CA ASN A 216 -19.42 28.09 -16.55
C ASN A 216 -18.21 27.14 -16.52
N THR A 217 -17.48 26.96 -17.62
CA THR A 217 -16.29 26.12 -17.66
C THR A 217 -15.22 26.63 -16.70
N GLY A 218 -14.91 25.80 -15.70
CA GLY A 218 -13.96 26.14 -14.63
C GLY A 218 -12.59 25.53 -14.86
N VAL A 219 -12.52 24.27 -15.29
CA VAL A 219 -11.28 23.52 -15.48
C VAL A 219 -11.45 22.48 -16.60
N PHE A 220 -10.35 22.14 -17.25
CA PHE A 220 -10.21 20.85 -17.92
C PHE A 220 -9.60 19.85 -16.96
N MET A 221 -10.17 18.64 -16.93
CA MET A 221 -9.68 17.53 -16.14
C MET A 221 -9.21 16.43 -17.08
N LYS A 222 -7.98 15.94 -16.84
CA LYS A 222 -7.43 14.74 -17.43
C LYS A 222 -7.14 13.74 -16.32
N VAL A 223 -7.54 12.49 -16.49
CA VAL A 223 -7.25 11.41 -15.52
C VAL A 223 -6.58 10.26 -16.23
N HIS A 224 -5.43 9.82 -15.72
CA HIS A 224 -4.71 8.68 -16.26
C HIS A 224 -5.38 7.36 -15.88
N THR A 225 -5.57 6.46 -16.86
CA THR A 225 -6.16 5.14 -16.65
C THR A 225 -5.12 4.17 -16.06
N SER A 226 -4.73 4.40 -14.80
CA SER A 226 -3.64 3.67 -14.12
C SER A 226 -3.98 2.22 -13.73
N ASN A 227 -5.24 1.79 -13.81
CA ASN A 227 -5.66 0.45 -13.38
C ASN A 227 -6.34 -0.39 -14.47
N PHE A 228 -6.50 0.14 -15.68
CA PHE A 228 -6.94 -0.61 -16.85
C PHE A 228 -6.43 0.04 -18.14
N LYS A 229 -6.53 -0.68 -19.26
CA LYS A 229 -6.25 -0.16 -20.60
C LYS A 229 -7.41 -0.50 -21.54
N VAL A 230 -7.68 0.39 -22.50
CA VAL A 230 -8.64 0.15 -23.59
C VAL A 230 -7.87 -0.31 -24.83
N ILE A 231 -8.06 -1.58 -25.21
CA ILE A 231 -7.41 -2.18 -26.38
C ILE A 231 -8.36 -2.13 -27.59
N GLY A 232 -7.84 -1.74 -28.75
CA GLY A 232 -8.59 -1.68 -30.01
C GLY A 232 -8.65 -0.27 -30.60
N PHE A 233 -9.79 0.11 -31.17
CA PHE A 233 -10.00 1.47 -31.71
C PHE A 233 -10.18 2.49 -30.59
N SER A 234 -9.06 3.01 -30.07
CA SER A 234 -9.04 4.05 -29.05
C SER A 234 -8.33 5.32 -29.52
N ALA A 235 -8.69 6.45 -28.91
CA ALA A 235 -8.05 7.75 -29.12
C ALA A 235 -8.15 8.57 -27.83
N GLU A 236 -7.06 9.22 -27.45
CA GLU A 236 -6.96 10.07 -26.26
C GLU A 236 -6.29 11.39 -26.63
N VAL A 237 -6.73 12.48 -25.98
CA VAL A 237 -6.12 13.80 -26.12
C VAL A 237 -4.86 13.86 -25.26
N SER A 238 -3.73 14.28 -25.83
CA SER A 238 -2.46 14.43 -25.13
C SER A 238 -2.52 15.56 -24.09
N SER A 239 -1.59 15.55 -23.14
CA SER A 239 -1.51 16.63 -22.14
C SER A 239 -1.07 17.95 -22.79
N GLU A 240 -0.26 17.89 -23.85
CA GLU A 240 0.17 19.02 -24.67
C GLU A 240 -1.01 19.66 -25.39
N ASP A 241 -1.78 18.88 -26.17
CA ASP A 241 -2.92 19.41 -26.95
C ASP A 241 -3.97 20.04 -26.03
N LEU A 242 -4.23 19.40 -24.89
CA LEU A 242 -5.18 19.92 -23.89
C LEU A 242 -4.67 21.21 -23.24
N SER A 243 -3.38 21.29 -22.96
CA SER A 243 -2.74 22.49 -22.39
C SER A 243 -2.70 23.65 -23.38
N GLU A 244 -2.50 23.38 -24.67
CA GLU A 244 -2.55 24.39 -25.74
C GLU A 244 -3.95 25.00 -25.86
N LEU A 245 -4.99 24.17 -25.96
CA LEU A 245 -6.39 24.64 -26.00
C LEU A 245 -6.73 25.43 -24.73
N ALA A 246 -6.34 24.91 -23.56
CA ALA A 246 -6.54 25.56 -22.28
C ALA A 246 -5.90 26.95 -22.20
N ALA A 247 -4.67 27.08 -22.69
CA ALA A 247 -3.95 28.34 -22.74
C ALA A 247 -4.64 29.36 -23.67
N GLU A 248 -5.10 28.93 -24.84
CA GLU A 248 -5.85 29.77 -25.79
C GLU A 248 -7.14 30.33 -25.16
N LYS A 249 -7.87 29.49 -24.42
CA LYS A 249 -9.19 29.84 -23.85
C LYS A 249 -9.11 30.39 -22.43
N GLY A 250 -7.93 30.42 -21.81
CA GLY A 250 -7.73 30.90 -20.44
C GLY A 250 -8.34 29.99 -19.35
N ILE A 251 -8.47 28.70 -19.62
CA ILE A 251 -9.05 27.70 -18.71
C ILE A 251 -7.90 26.88 -18.12
N PRO A 252 -7.82 26.66 -16.79
CA PRO A 252 -6.77 25.82 -16.22
C PRO A 252 -6.97 24.32 -16.47
N VAL A 253 -5.87 23.57 -16.54
CA VAL A 253 -5.86 22.11 -16.65
C VAL A 253 -5.40 21.45 -15.35
N ILE A 254 -6.17 20.46 -14.91
CA ILE A 254 -5.80 19.54 -13.82
C ILE A 254 -5.55 18.17 -14.43
N GLU A 255 -4.41 17.57 -14.11
CA GLU A 255 -4.11 16.18 -14.46
C GLU A 255 -3.93 15.32 -13.22
N ASP A 256 -4.75 14.27 -13.10
CA ASP A 256 -4.55 13.23 -12.10
C ASP A 256 -3.80 12.04 -12.74
N ILE A 257 -2.49 11.98 -12.52
CA ILE A 257 -1.64 10.87 -12.98
C ILE A 257 -1.90 9.63 -12.12
N GLY A 258 -2.17 9.82 -10.82
CA GLY A 258 -2.48 8.75 -9.88
C GLY A 258 -1.32 7.83 -9.53
N SER A 259 -0.50 7.36 -10.49
CA SER A 259 0.59 6.38 -10.29
C SER A 259 1.80 6.95 -9.55
N GLY A 260 2.06 8.26 -9.68
CA GLY A 260 3.17 8.93 -9.00
C GLY A 260 4.54 8.58 -9.56
N THR A 261 4.60 8.28 -10.85
CA THR A 261 5.83 7.95 -11.56
C THR A 261 6.74 9.17 -11.66
N LEU A 262 7.98 9.05 -11.16
CA LEU A 262 9.00 10.10 -11.18
C LEU A 262 10.23 9.71 -12.02
N ILE A 263 10.29 8.47 -12.48
CA ILE A 263 11.36 7.92 -13.33
C ILE A 263 10.70 7.39 -14.59
N ASP A 264 11.31 7.69 -15.73
CA ASP A 264 10.91 7.12 -17.01
C ASP A 264 11.38 5.66 -17.09
N PHE A 265 10.43 4.74 -16.88
CA PHE A 265 10.67 3.30 -16.90
C PHE A 265 10.96 2.76 -18.31
N SER A 266 10.65 3.51 -19.38
CA SER A 266 10.94 3.06 -20.74
C SER A 266 12.44 2.89 -21.00
N LYS A 267 13.29 3.66 -20.30
CA LYS A 267 14.76 3.50 -20.26
C LYS A 267 15.22 2.12 -19.78
N TYR A 268 14.35 1.42 -19.05
CA TYR A 268 14.58 0.10 -18.48
C TYR A 268 13.81 -1.01 -19.20
N GLY A 269 13.19 -0.70 -20.35
CA GLY A 269 12.48 -1.68 -21.17
C GLY A 269 11.02 -1.92 -20.78
N PHE A 270 10.43 -1.08 -19.94
CA PHE A 270 9.02 -1.12 -19.57
C PHE A 270 8.15 -0.32 -20.54
N SER A 271 6.84 -0.57 -20.53
CA SER A 271 5.89 0.32 -21.21
C SER A 271 5.98 1.76 -20.68
N HIS A 272 5.74 2.74 -21.54
CA HIS A 272 5.70 4.14 -21.13
C HIS A 272 4.54 4.39 -20.15
N GLU A 273 4.86 5.05 -19.04
CA GLU A 273 3.95 5.49 -18.00
C GLU A 273 4.28 6.97 -17.73
N PRO A 274 3.30 7.89 -17.79
CA PRO A 274 3.56 9.32 -17.73
C PRO A 274 4.21 9.71 -16.41
N THR A 275 5.34 10.42 -16.51
CA THR A 275 6.03 10.98 -15.35
C THR A 275 5.39 12.30 -14.94
N VAL A 276 5.46 12.63 -13.66
CA VAL A 276 5.02 13.95 -13.14
C VAL A 276 5.76 15.09 -13.86
N GLN A 277 7.03 14.89 -14.19
CA GLN A 277 7.87 15.86 -14.88
C GLN A 277 7.42 16.11 -16.31
N GLU A 278 6.97 15.08 -17.03
CA GLU A 278 6.41 15.21 -18.38
C GLU A 278 5.12 16.03 -18.35
N SER A 279 4.19 15.69 -17.46
CA SER A 279 2.95 16.45 -17.29
C SER A 279 3.19 17.93 -16.98
N ILE A 280 4.12 18.24 -16.08
CA ILE A 280 4.48 19.64 -15.78
C ILE A 280 5.08 20.35 -17.00
N LYS A 281 5.94 19.68 -17.77
CA LYS A 281 6.54 20.25 -19.00
C LYS A 281 5.52 20.46 -20.11
N SER A 282 4.48 19.63 -20.19
CA SER A 282 3.42 19.74 -21.20
C SER A 282 2.51 20.98 -21.02
N GLY A 283 2.63 21.69 -19.89
CA GLY A 283 1.90 22.94 -19.63
C GLY A 283 0.76 22.84 -18.62
N ILE A 284 0.52 21.65 -18.07
CA ILE A 284 -0.51 21.38 -17.05
C ILE A 284 -0.36 22.32 -15.85
N ASP A 285 -1.46 22.92 -15.41
CA ASP A 285 -1.45 23.88 -14.30
C ASP A 285 -1.27 23.21 -12.94
N VAL A 286 -1.90 22.04 -12.74
CA VAL A 286 -1.87 21.28 -11.49
C VAL A 286 -1.87 19.78 -11.79
N VAL A 287 -0.92 19.05 -11.20
CA VAL A 287 -0.80 17.60 -11.28
C VAL A 287 -1.01 16.98 -9.90
N THR A 288 -1.80 15.90 -9.82
CA THR A 288 -1.99 15.10 -8.59
C THR A 288 -1.54 13.67 -8.76
N PHE A 289 -0.96 13.08 -7.69
CA PHE A 289 -0.54 11.69 -7.68
C PHE A 289 -0.38 11.09 -6.26
N SER A 290 -0.35 9.75 -6.20
CA SER A 290 -0.09 9.00 -4.96
C SER A 290 1.41 8.92 -4.61
N GLY A 291 1.73 8.95 -3.31
CA GLY A 291 3.08 8.71 -2.78
C GLY A 291 3.46 7.24 -2.58
N ASP A 292 2.48 6.33 -2.47
CA ASP A 292 2.65 4.92 -2.11
C ASP A 292 2.40 3.95 -3.27
N LYS A 293 2.70 4.40 -4.49
CA LYS A 293 2.64 3.59 -5.71
C LYS A 293 4.01 3.55 -6.37
N MET A 294 4.16 4.11 -7.57
CA MET A 294 5.43 4.09 -8.31
C MET A 294 6.51 4.92 -7.63
N LEU A 295 6.11 5.94 -6.84
CA LEU A 295 7.04 6.72 -6.03
C LEU A 295 7.75 5.88 -4.96
N GLY A 296 7.14 4.81 -4.47
CA GLY A 296 7.75 3.93 -3.46
C GLY A 296 7.89 4.56 -2.07
N GLY A 297 7.04 5.54 -1.74
CA GLY A 297 7.03 6.24 -0.46
C GLY A 297 5.82 5.88 0.42
N PRO A 298 5.51 6.70 1.44
CA PRO A 298 4.33 6.53 2.28
C PRO A 298 3.05 6.95 1.55
N GLN A 299 1.89 6.57 2.09
CA GLN A 299 0.61 7.07 1.58
C GLN A 299 0.58 8.59 1.65
N ALA A 300 0.42 9.24 0.51
CA ALA A 300 0.30 10.68 0.40
C ALA A 300 -0.46 11.04 -0.87
N GLY A 301 -1.14 12.19 -0.87
CA GLY A 301 -1.60 12.86 -2.08
C GLY A 301 -0.70 14.05 -2.33
N ILE A 302 0.07 14.00 -3.42
CA ILE A 302 1.03 15.04 -3.74
C ILE A 302 0.42 15.89 -4.86
N ILE A 303 0.38 17.20 -4.64
CA ILE A 303 -0.13 18.19 -5.58
C ILE A 303 1.04 19.08 -5.97
N VAL A 304 1.33 19.19 -7.26
CA VAL A 304 2.39 20.04 -7.80
C VAL A 304 1.85 20.86 -8.95
N GLY A 305 2.43 22.04 -9.19
CA GLY A 305 2.02 22.88 -10.32
C GLY A 305 2.30 24.36 -10.09
N LYS A 306 1.50 25.20 -10.74
CA LYS A 306 1.67 26.66 -10.70
C LYS A 306 1.37 27.21 -9.31
N LYS A 307 2.26 28.08 -8.82
CA LYS A 307 2.23 28.62 -7.46
C LYS A 307 0.88 29.29 -7.14
N LYS A 308 0.30 30.01 -8.10
CA LYS A 308 -0.98 30.72 -7.95
C LYS A 308 -2.14 29.79 -7.54
N TYR A 309 -2.16 28.53 -7.97
CA TYR A 309 -3.21 27.58 -7.60
C TYR A 309 -2.88 26.87 -6.29
N ILE A 310 -1.63 26.46 -6.09
CA ILE A 310 -1.19 25.85 -4.84
C ILE A 310 -1.38 26.80 -3.65
N ASP A 311 -1.11 28.09 -3.81
CA ASP A 311 -1.34 29.11 -2.78
C ASP A 311 -2.82 29.26 -2.41
N LYS A 312 -3.74 29.10 -3.38
CA LYS A 312 -5.19 29.09 -3.12
C LYS A 312 -5.57 27.85 -2.30
N MET A 313 -5.01 26.69 -2.64
CA MET A 313 -5.26 25.44 -1.90
C MET A 313 -4.75 25.51 -0.47
N LYS A 314 -3.59 26.14 -0.26
CA LYS A 314 -3.02 26.40 1.08
C LYS A 314 -3.94 27.26 1.97
N LYS A 315 -4.84 28.06 1.37
CA LYS A 315 -5.85 28.88 2.08
C LYS A 315 -7.22 28.21 2.21
N ASN A 316 -7.47 27.11 1.50
CA ASN A 316 -8.74 26.40 1.55
C ASN A 316 -8.87 25.68 2.91
N GLN A 317 -10.00 25.89 3.61
CA GLN A 317 -10.26 25.27 4.92
C GLN A 317 -10.30 23.75 4.87
N LEU A 318 -10.68 23.17 3.73
CA LEU A 318 -10.69 21.71 3.54
C LEU A 318 -9.29 21.10 3.72
N LEU A 319 -8.23 21.85 3.40
CA LEU A 319 -6.86 21.41 3.65
C LEU A 319 -6.62 21.03 5.11
N ARG A 320 -7.29 21.69 6.07
CA ARG A 320 -7.11 21.37 7.49
C ARG A 320 -7.63 19.98 7.84
N ALA A 321 -8.69 19.52 7.19
CA ALA A 321 -9.25 18.19 7.34
C ALA A 321 -8.42 17.12 6.58
N LEU A 322 -7.87 17.50 5.43
CA LEU A 322 -7.08 16.62 4.56
C LEU A 322 -5.57 16.62 4.87
N ARG A 323 -5.17 17.33 5.92
CA ARG A 323 -3.77 17.61 6.25
C ARG A 323 -3.01 16.32 6.54
N VAL A 324 -1.86 16.17 5.88
CA VAL A 324 -0.94 15.06 6.12
C VAL A 324 -0.33 15.09 7.52
N ASP A 325 -0.08 13.91 8.08
CA ASP A 325 0.52 13.72 9.40
C ASP A 325 2.06 13.85 9.38
N LYS A 326 2.67 13.83 10.57
CA LYS A 326 4.12 14.01 10.75
C LYS A 326 4.94 12.84 10.21
N MET A 327 4.47 11.60 10.39
CA MET A 327 5.19 10.39 9.98
C MET A 327 5.28 10.34 8.47
N THR A 328 4.17 10.58 7.79
CA THR A 328 4.13 10.63 6.31
C THR A 328 5.06 11.71 5.77
N LEU A 329 5.09 12.92 6.35
CA LEU A 329 6.02 13.97 5.90
C LEU A 329 7.49 13.55 6.04
N ALA A 330 7.86 12.96 7.17
CA ALA A 330 9.23 12.53 7.42
C ALA A 330 9.66 11.37 6.50
N ALA A 331 8.78 10.40 6.28
CA ALA A 331 9.03 9.32 5.33
C ALA A 331 9.13 9.84 3.88
N LEU A 332 8.25 10.77 3.50
CA LEU A 332 8.21 11.32 2.16
C LEU A 332 9.48 12.15 1.85
N GLU A 333 9.89 13.02 2.77
CA GLU A 333 11.14 13.80 2.64
C GLU A 333 12.35 12.88 2.40
N ALA A 334 12.53 11.88 3.25
CA ALA A 334 13.64 10.93 3.14
C ALA A 334 13.59 10.10 1.86
N THR A 335 12.39 9.74 1.39
CA THR A 335 12.21 9.02 0.13
C THR A 335 12.57 9.90 -1.07
N LEU A 336 12.06 11.14 -1.10
CA LEU A 336 12.29 12.09 -2.20
C LEU A 336 13.75 12.53 -2.31
N ASN A 337 14.51 12.52 -1.21
CA ASN A 337 15.95 12.80 -1.26
C ASN A 337 16.72 11.82 -2.16
N TYR A 338 16.28 10.56 -2.27
CA TYR A 338 16.90 9.63 -3.21
C TYR A 338 16.63 9.99 -4.67
N TYR A 339 15.46 10.56 -5.00
CA TYR A 339 15.10 10.95 -6.37
C TYR A 339 15.93 12.10 -6.95
N VAL A 340 16.81 12.71 -6.15
CA VAL A 340 17.81 13.66 -6.66
C VAL A 340 18.80 12.95 -7.60
N ASP A 341 19.07 11.66 -7.37
CA ASP A 341 19.86 10.81 -8.26
C ASP A 341 19.06 9.54 -8.58
N GLU A 342 18.66 9.39 -9.83
CA GLU A 342 17.88 8.25 -10.33
C GLU A 342 18.51 6.89 -9.93
N LYS A 343 19.85 6.77 -9.95
CA LYS A 343 20.53 5.52 -9.56
C LYS A 343 20.37 5.22 -8.08
N GLU A 344 20.44 6.25 -7.23
CA GLU A 344 20.24 6.08 -5.79
C GLU A 344 18.77 5.78 -5.46
N ALA A 345 17.81 6.39 -6.18
CA ALA A 345 16.39 6.03 -6.07
C ALA A 345 16.16 4.55 -6.39
N VAL A 346 16.63 4.09 -7.56
CA VAL A 346 16.46 2.68 -7.98
C VAL A 346 17.10 1.70 -7.00
N ARG A 347 18.26 2.05 -6.44
CA ARG A 347 18.98 1.18 -5.51
C ARG A 347 18.31 1.09 -4.13
N ASN A 348 17.84 2.22 -3.58
CA ASN A 348 17.49 2.31 -2.16
C ASN A 348 15.98 2.32 -1.89
N ILE A 349 15.14 2.60 -2.89
CA ILE A 349 13.68 2.55 -2.75
C ILE A 349 13.22 1.13 -3.07
N PRO A 350 12.66 0.37 -2.11
CA PRO A 350 12.39 -1.05 -2.31
C PRO A 350 11.46 -1.34 -3.49
N THR A 351 10.44 -0.50 -3.69
CA THR A 351 9.49 -0.64 -4.81
C THR A 351 10.23 -0.58 -6.16
N LEU A 352 11.12 0.40 -6.33
CA LEU A 352 11.91 0.55 -7.55
C LEU A 352 12.93 -0.58 -7.73
N TYR A 353 13.62 -0.96 -6.65
CA TYR A 353 14.58 -2.07 -6.67
C TYR A 353 13.92 -3.38 -7.08
N MET A 354 12.75 -3.69 -6.52
CA MET A 354 11.97 -4.87 -6.90
C MET A 354 11.64 -4.82 -8.38
N MET A 355 11.09 -3.72 -8.88
CA MET A 355 10.72 -3.58 -10.29
C MET A 355 11.91 -3.75 -11.23
N LEU A 356 13.04 -3.11 -10.93
CA LEU A 356 14.16 -2.97 -11.85
C LEU A 356 15.28 -4.01 -11.68
N SER A 357 15.19 -4.88 -10.67
CA SER A 357 16.15 -5.97 -10.50
C SER A 357 16.06 -6.99 -11.66
N SER A 358 17.20 -7.53 -12.09
CA SER A 358 17.22 -8.47 -13.21
C SER A 358 16.62 -9.84 -12.85
N SER A 359 16.14 -10.57 -13.85
CA SER A 359 15.64 -11.94 -13.66
C SER A 359 16.73 -12.89 -13.17
N GLU A 360 17.98 -12.67 -13.57
CA GLU A 360 19.17 -13.42 -13.18
C GLU A 360 19.47 -13.26 -11.69
N ASN A 361 19.25 -12.06 -11.15
CA ASN A 361 19.31 -11.82 -9.72
C ASN A 361 18.26 -12.67 -8.99
N GLN A 362 17.01 -12.67 -9.47
CA GLN A 362 15.95 -13.50 -8.90
C GLN A 362 16.24 -15.00 -8.99
N LYS A 363 16.86 -15.46 -10.09
CA LYS A 363 17.31 -16.84 -10.24
C LYS A 363 18.33 -17.24 -9.17
N SER A 364 19.32 -16.37 -8.95
CA SER A 364 20.39 -16.62 -7.99
C SER A 364 19.83 -16.69 -6.56
N ARG A 365 18.92 -15.77 -6.22
CA ARG A 365 18.19 -15.74 -4.96
C ARG A 365 17.28 -16.97 -4.78
N ALA A 366 16.61 -17.41 -5.84
CA ALA A 366 15.76 -18.59 -5.83
C ALA A 366 16.56 -19.86 -5.50
N GLN A 367 17.78 -20.00 -6.04
CA GLN A 367 18.60 -21.17 -5.72
C GLN A 367 19.06 -21.19 -4.26
N ILE A 368 19.46 -20.04 -3.71
CA ILE A 368 19.83 -19.92 -2.29
C ILE A 368 18.66 -20.33 -1.40
N LEU A 369 17.45 -19.82 -1.67
CA LEU A 369 16.27 -20.14 -0.87
C LEU A 369 15.85 -21.60 -1.05
N LYS A 370 15.93 -22.15 -2.27
CA LYS A 370 15.65 -23.57 -2.53
C LYS A 370 16.56 -24.48 -1.71
N GLU A 371 17.87 -24.21 -1.67
CA GLU A 371 18.81 -25.03 -0.89
C GLU A 371 18.45 -25.04 0.60
N LYS A 372 18.08 -23.88 1.17
CA LYS A 372 17.64 -23.79 2.57
C LYS A 372 16.34 -24.58 2.82
N LEU A 373 15.38 -24.50 1.90
CA LEU A 373 14.11 -25.22 1.97
C LEU A 373 14.32 -26.74 1.89
N GLU A 374 15.12 -27.22 0.94
CA GLU A 374 15.40 -28.66 0.77
C GLU A 374 16.09 -29.27 1.99
N GLN A 375 16.92 -28.50 2.70
CA GLN A 375 17.60 -28.97 3.92
C GLN A 375 16.66 -29.12 5.12
N ARG A 376 15.62 -28.30 5.20
CA ARG A 376 14.75 -28.18 6.40
C ARG A 376 13.37 -28.81 6.20
N VAL A 377 12.94 -29.00 4.95
CA VAL A 377 11.56 -29.37 4.61
C VAL A 377 11.57 -30.55 3.61
N PRO A 378 12.03 -31.75 4.03
CA PRO A 378 12.28 -32.87 3.13
C PRO A 378 11.00 -33.49 2.53
N ASP A 379 9.83 -33.22 3.12
CA ASP A 379 8.53 -33.71 2.64
C ASP A 379 7.97 -32.92 1.44
N PHE A 380 8.69 -31.89 1.00
CA PHE A 380 8.34 -31.04 -0.13
C PHE A 380 9.40 -31.13 -1.23
N LYS A 381 8.95 -31.10 -2.48
CA LYS A 381 9.85 -31.01 -3.65
C LYS A 381 9.84 -29.57 -4.15
N PHE A 382 11.00 -28.92 -4.17
CA PHE A 382 11.17 -27.54 -4.64
C PHE A 382 11.83 -27.51 -6.02
N THR A 383 11.32 -26.70 -6.95
CA THR A 383 11.94 -26.42 -8.26
C THR A 383 12.03 -24.93 -8.49
N VAL A 384 13.07 -24.50 -9.22
CA VAL A 384 13.23 -23.11 -9.66
C VAL A 384 12.84 -23.02 -11.12
N ASP A 385 11.83 -22.20 -11.41
CA ASP A 385 11.26 -22.05 -12.76
C ASP A 385 11.11 -20.57 -13.13
N SER A 386 11.13 -20.28 -14.42
CA SER A 386 10.85 -18.94 -14.95
C SER A 386 9.35 -18.63 -14.90
N ASP A 387 8.98 -17.41 -14.54
CA ASP A 387 7.59 -16.93 -14.55
C ASP A 387 7.58 -15.40 -14.80
N TYR A 388 6.45 -14.74 -14.57
CA TYR A 388 6.32 -13.29 -14.59
C TYR A 388 5.77 -12.75 -13.26
N SER A 389 6.43 -11.71 -12.75
CA SER A 389 5.91 -10.83 -11.70
C SER A 389 5.03 -9.75 -12.30
N MET A 390 4.20 -9.13 -11.48
CA MET A 390 3.34 -8.00 -11.88
C MET A 390 3.74 -6.74 -11.09
N VAL A 391 3.73 -5.58 -11.76
CA VAL A 391 3.87 -4.29 -11.05
C VAL A 391 2.73 -4.11 -10.05
N GLY A 392 1.50 -4.42 -10.46
CA GLY A 392 0.30 -4.33 -9.65
C GLY A 392 -0.76 -3.44 -10.30
N GLY A 393 -2.03 -3.72 -10.00
CA GLY A 393 -3.17 -3.10 -10.69
C GLY A 393 -3.38 -1.61 -10.40
N GLY A 394 -2.58 -0.98 -9.55
CA GLY A 394 -2.73 0.44 -9.20
C GLY A 394 -1.96 1.43 -10.08
N SER A 395 -1.11 0.93 -10.98
CA SER A 395 -0.21 1.75 -11.82
C SER A 395 -0.04 1.19 -13.24
N MET A 396 0.52 -0.02 -13.38
CA MET A 396 0.81 -0.66 -14.68
C MET A 396 0.20 -2.06 -14.72
N PRO A 397 -1.12 -2.19 -14.99
CA PRO A 397 -1.88 -3.42 -14.75
C PRO A 397 -1.49 -4.59 -15.67
N GLU A 398 -0.97 -4.31 -16.88
CA GLU A 398 -0.61 -5.33 -17.87
C GLU A 398 0.90 -5.63 -17.92
N GLU A 399 1.70 -4.88 -17.14
CA GLU A 399 3.15 -4.94 -17.21
C GLU A 399 3.67 -6.20 -16.51
N LYS A 400 4.28 -7.08 -17.31
CA LYS A 400 4.85 -8.36 -16.89
C LYS A 400 6.36 -8.25 -16.80
N ILE A 401 6.91 -8.56 -15.64
CA ILE A 401 8.36 -8.52 -15.39
C ILE A 401 8.89 -9.96 -15.32
N PRO A 402 9.80 -10.39 -16.21
CA PRO A 402 10.40 -11.72 -16.11
C PRO A 402 11.02 -11.97 -14.73
N THR A 403 10.74 -13.12 -14.13
CA THR A 403 11.21 -13.49 -12.79
C THR A 403 11.55 -14.97 -12.71
N TYR A 404 12.10 -15.38 -11.58
CA TYR A 404 12.20 -16.77 -11.19
C TYR A 404 11.43 -17.00 -9.90
N VAL A 405 10.73 -18.13 -9.88
CA VAL A 405 9.88 -18.55 -8.76
C VAL A 405 10.39 -19.88 -8.22
N ILE A 406 10.10 -20.15 -6.94
CA ILE A 406 10.15 -21.50 -6.40
C ILE A 406 8.75 -22.10 -6.49
N ARG A 407 8.65 -23.25 -7.17
CA ARG A 407 7.45 -24.08 -7.17
C ARG A 407 7.62 -25.20 -6.19
N THR A 408 6.57 -25.53 -5.46
CA THR A 408 6.62 -26.63 -4.51
C THR A 408 5.32 -27.42 -4.42
N ARG A 409 5.50 -28.72 -4.15
CA ARG A 409 4.45 -29.70 -3.95
C ARG A 409 4.83 -30.66 -2.83
N SER A 410 3.83 -31.11 -2.09
CA SER A 410 3.96 -32.17 -1.10
C SER A 410 3.07 -33.34 -1.47
N ASN A 411 3.52 -34.56 -1.17
CA ASN A 411 2.66 -35.75 -1.31
C ASN A 411 1.67 -35.90 -0.13
N ARG A 412 1.80 -35.08 0.92
CA ARG A 412 1.00 -35.19 2.16
C ARG A 412 -0.06 -34.10 2.30
N ILE A 413 0.20 -32.91 1.76
CA ILE A 413 -0.60 -31.70 1.98
C ILE A 413 -0.88 -31.05 0.63
N SER A 414 -2.14 -30.69 0.35
CA SER A 414 -2.50 -30.02 -0.90
C SER A 414 -2.01 -28.56 -0.91
N PRO A 415 -1.80 -27.95 -2.09
CA PRO A 415 -1.40 -26.55 -2.20
C PRO A 415 -2.34 -25.57 -1.46
N GLU A 416 -3.65 -25.83 -1.47
CA GLU A 416 -4.63 -25.00 -0.76
C GLU A 416 -4.46 -25.08 0.75
N GLU A 417 -4.12 -26.27 1.26
CA GLU A 417 -3.86 -26.48 2.67
C GLU A 417 -2.55 -25.81 3.09
N VAL A 418 -1.52 -25.86 2.24
CA VAL A 418 -0.27 -25.11 2.43
C VAL A 418 -0.54 -23.62 2.50
N ASP A 419 -1.23 -23.02 1.51
CA ASP A 419 -1.62 -21.61 1.55
C ASP A 419 -2.38 -21.25 2.83
N ARG A 420 -3.37 -22.09 3.21
CA ARG A 420 -4.18 -21.85 4.40
C ARG A 420 -3.35 -21.85 5.69
N LYS A 421 -2.41 -22.78 5.82
CA LYS A 421 -1.51 -22.88 6.97
C LYS A 421 -0.51 -21.73 7.00
N LEU A 422 0.13 -21.43 5.87
CA LEU A 422 1.07 -20.31 5.75
C LEU A 422 0.42 -18.95 6.02
N ARG A 423 -0.85 -18.74 5.68
CA ARG A 423 -1.59 -17.52 6.06
C ARG A 423 -1.92 -17.43 7.56
N ARG A 424 -1.83 -18.53 8.29
CA ARG A 424 -2.10 -18.65 9.73
C ARG A 424 -0.84 -18.84 10.58
N ALA A 425 0.32 -18.88 9.94
CA ALA A 425 1.63 -18.83 10.55
C ALA A 425 1.79 -17.61 11.48
N ASP A 426 2.78 -17.68 12.36
CA ASP A 426 3.14 -16.58 13.25
C ASP A 426 3.54 -15.35 12.42
N ILE A 427 4.33 -15.57 11.37
CA ILE A 427 4.58 -14.61 10.30
C ILE A 427 3.88 -15.11 9.02
N PRO A 428 2.71 -14.55 8.66
CA PRO A 428 1.96 -15.00 7.50
C PRO A 428 2.78 -14.93 6.20
N VAL A 429 2.75 -15.99 5.40
CA VAL A 429 3.33 -16.02 4.06
C VAL A 429 2.21 -16.08 3.02
N ILE A 430 2.17 -15.10 2.13
CA ILE A 430 1.15 -15.02 1.07
C ILE A 430 1.75 -15.53 -0.24
N VAL A 431 1.28 -16.68 -0.70
CA VAL A 431 1.77 -17.38 -1.88
C VAL A 431 0.76 -17.32 -3.04
N ARG A 432 1.17 -17.73 -4.24
CA ARG A 432 0.25 -18.04 -5.35
C ARG A 432 0.01 -19.55 -5.41
N ILE A 433 -1.16 -19.96 -5.89
CA ILE A 433 -1.42 -21.34 -6.31
C ILE A 433 -1.60 -21.34 -7.83
N ALA A 434 -0.85 -22.19 -8.53
CA ALA A 434 -0.97 -22.34 -9.98
C ALA A 434 -0.56 -23.74 -10.42
N ASN A 435 -1.38 -24.39 -11.25
CA ASN A 435 -1.17 -25.76 -11.75
C ASN A 435 -1.00 -26.79 -10.62
N ASP A 436 -1.81 -26.70 -9.56
CA ASP A 436 -1.74 -27.59 -8.38
C ASP A 436 -0.39 -27.55 -7.66
N GLU A 437 0.27 -26.38 -7.66
CA GLU A 437 1.53 -26.13 -6.96
C GLU A 437 1.47 -24.79 -6.22
N VAL A 438 2.21 -24.70 -5.11
CA VAL A 438 2.49 -23.44 -4.44
C VAL A 438 3.64 -22.75 -5.18
N VAL A 439 3.42 -21.48 -5.54
CA VAL A 439 4.38 -20.66 -6.27
C VAL A 439 4.79 -19.49 -5.41
N MET A 440 6.11 -19.36 -5.21
CA MET A 440 6.75 -18.31 -4.43
C MET A 440 7.65 -17.48 -5.34
N ASP A 441 7.28 -16.23 -5.59
CA ASP A 441 8.03 -15.32 -6.45
C ASP A 441 9.08 -14.53 -5.65
N LEU A 442 10.34 -14.71 -6.02
CA LEU A 442 11.48 -14.12 -5.33
C LEU A 442 11.52 -12.59 -5.48
N ARG A 443 10.82 -12.04 -6.47
CA ARG A 443 10.70 -10.59 -6.69
C ARG A 443 10.28 -9.83 -5.43
N THR A 444 9.34 -10.39 -4.67
CA THR A 444 8.71 -9.71 -3.52
C THR A 444 9.07 -10.32 -2.17
N ILE A 445 9.78 -11.46 -2.16
CA ILE A 445 10.37 -12.02 -0.94
C ILE A 445 11.65 -11.24 -0.66
N LEU A 446 11.84 -10.73 0.56
CA LEU A 446 13.08 -10.04 0.92
C LEU A 446 14.12 -11.03 1.43
N ASP A 447 15.41 -10.77 1.20
CA ASP A 447 16.50 -11.67 1.64
C ASP A 447 16.48 -11.91 3.16
N LYS A 448 16.14 -10.87 3.93
CA LYS A 448 16.00 -10.95 5.40
C LYS A 448 14.88 -11.92 5.85
N ASP A 449 13.94 -12.25 4.97
CA ASP A 449 12.78 -13.07 5.28
C ASP A 449 13.01 -14.56 4.95
N PHE A 450 14.16 -14.92 4.35
CA PHE A 450 14.43 -16.29 3.89
C PHE A 450 14.38 -17.31 5.03
N ASP A 451 15.07 -17.04 6.13
CA ASP A 451 15.12 -17.98 7.27
C ASP A 451 13.76 -18.08 7.95
N THR A 452 13.00 -16.98 7.99
CA THR A 452 11.62 -16.98 8.51
C THR A 452 10.73 -17.87 7.63
N LEU A 453 10.75 -17.66 6.31
CA LEU A 453 9.96 -18.47 5.37
C LEU A 453 10.27 -19.96 5.51
N VAL A 454 11.55 -20.32 5.63
CA VAL A 454 11.98 -21.72 5.80
C VAL A 454 11.43 -22.32 7.10
N ASN A 455 11.40 -21.55 8.19
CA ASN A 455 10.82 -22.02 9.45
C ASN A 455 9.31 -22.23 9.34
N GLU A 456 8.58 -21.26 8.75
CA GLU A 456 7.13 -21.38 8.56
C GLU A 456 6.74 -22.57 7.67
N PHE A 457 7.59 -22.95 6.70
CA PHE A 457 7.41 -24.18 5.91
C PHE A 457 7.74 -25.46 6.67
N ALA A 458 8.72 -25.42 7.57
CA ALA A 458 9.09 -26.58 8.39
C ALA A 458 8.01 -26.97 9.41
N ASP A 459 7.14 -26.02 9.76
CA ASP A 459 6.03 -26.19 10.70
C ASP A 459 4.72 -26.67 10.03
N LEU A 460 4.72 -26.90 8.70
CA LEU A 460 3.57 -27.41 7.93
C LEU A 460 3.33 -28.91 8.11
#